data_AF-A0A8H9HWW0-F1
#
_entry.id   AF-A0A8H9HWW0-F1
#
_cell.length_a   1.000
_cell.length_b   1.000
_cell.length_c   1.000
_cell.angle_alpha   90.00
_cell.angle_beta   90.00
_cell.angle_gamma   90.00
#
_symmetry.space_group_name_H-M   'P 1'
#
loop_
_entity.id
_entity.type
_entity.pdbx_description
1 polymer ?
#
loop_
_entity_poly.entity_id
_entity_poly.type
_entity_poly.pdbx_seq_one_letter_code
_entity_poly.pdbx_strand_id
1 'polypeptide(L)'
;MRQVAEDAGHTRYTYRLRVSSTASVLLGAEWGRCRWVWNECVHMSRKVHPHNRADPEAKRSCGPADLDKLLTQARGAMTWLREGASVPQQQTVRDFAKSRAKALAVEGFRPTFLGRTTMARKAADAAIGATKAALVEQARKHGRTVYLVNPAHTTMDCAHCGVRAKHRLPLSERIYTCTACGVSSPRDKNSARVMLVRAGLNPVGVDRGRPQRPPDVAAA
;
A
#
# COMPACT_ATOMS: atom_id res chain seq x y z
N MET A 1 -41.38 -13.44 19.30
CA MET A 1 -40.40 -12.77 20.20
C MET A 1 -39.08 -13.49 20.08
N ARG A 2 -37.98 -12.74 19.90
CA ARG A 2 -36.62 -13.21 19.58
C ARG A 2 -36.03 -14.04 20.73
N GLN A 3 -35.44 -15.19 20.39
CA GLN A 3 -34.44 -15.87 21.21
C GLN A 3 -33.22 -14.97 21.39
N VAL A 4 -32.81 -14.77 22.64
CA VAL A 4 -31.57 -14.09 23.01
C VAL A 4 -30.45 -15.13 22.88
N ALA A 5 -29.52 -14.90 21.96
CA ALA A 5 -28.34 -15.73 21.82
C ALA A 5 -27.40 -15.46 23.00
N GLU A 6 -27.02 -16.52 23.73
CA GLU A 6 -26.04 -16.49 24.81
C GLU A 6 -24.68 -15.99 24.32
N ASP A 7 -24.07 -15.12 25.12
CA ASP A 7 -22.71 -14.63 24.97
C ASP A 7 -21.71 -15.81 24.96
N ALA A 8 -21.15 -16.09 23.79
CA ALA A 8 -20.05 -17.05 23.65
C ALA A 8 -18.79 -16.49 24.34
N GLY A 9 -18.64 -16.82 25.63
CA GLY A 9 -17.44 -16.52 26.41
C GLY A 9 -16.19 -17.09 25.76
N HIS A 10 -15.18 -16.26 25.51
CA HIS A 10 -13.91 -16.71 24.94
C HIS A 10 -13.10 -17.43 26.01
N THR A 11 -12.85 -18.73 25.83
CA THR A 11 -11.99 -19.51 26.73
C THR A 11 -10.52 -19.18 26.45
N ARG A 12 -9.85 -18.50 27.39
CA ARG A 12 -8.40 -18.26 27.31
C ARG A 12 -7.67 -19.44 27.93
N TYR A 13 -7.20 -20.37 27.10
CA TYR A 13 -6.37 -21.47 27.56
C TYR A 13 -4.97 -20.97 27.92
N THR A 14 -4.53 -21.24 29.15
CA THR A 14 -3.19 -20.89 29.65
C THR A 14 -2.25 -22.08 29.51
N TYR A 15 -1.96 -22.51 28.27
CA TYR A 15 -0.93 -23.52 28.03
C TYR A 15 0.46 -22.85 28.00
N ARG A 16 1.41 -23.40 28.76
CA ARG A 16 2.84 -23.05 28.63
C ARG A 16 3.48 -24.05 27.67
N LEU A 17 3.72 -23.63 26.43
CA LEU A 17 4.43 -24.44 25.45
C LEU A 17 5.87 -24.70 25.93
N ARG A 18 6.21 -25.96 26.18
CA ARG A 18 7.58 -26.40 26.41
C ARG A 18 8.07 -27.09 25.15
N VAL A 19 9.05 -26.51 24.48
CA VAL A 19 9.67 -27.08 23.28
C VAL A 19 10.93 -27.86 23.67
N SER A 20 11.24 -28.92 22.94
CA SER A 20 12.55 -29.59 23.07
C SER A 20 13.67 -28.64 22.61
N SER A 21 14.90 -28.92 23.02
CA SER A 21 16.08 -28.17 22.56
C SER A 21 16.18 -28.15 21.03
N THR A 22 15.96 -29.30 20.38
CA THR A 22 15.92 -29.41 18.91
C THR A 22 14.85 -28.52 18.29
N ALA A 23 13.62 -28.56 18.82
CA ALA A 23 12.54 -27.72 18.32
C ALA A 23 12.83 -26.22 18.53
N SER A 24 13.44 -25.86 19.66
CA SER A 24 13.86 -24.48 19.93
C SER A 24 14.89 -23.96 18.90
N VAL A 25 15.89 -24.77 18.57
CA VAL A 25 16.90 -24.44 17.54
C VAL A 25 16.25 -24.26 16.17
N LEU A 26 15.37 -25.18 15.77
CA LEU A 26 14.67 -25.09 14.48
C LEU A 26 13.75 -23.86 14.39
N LEU A 27 13.01 -23.56 15.45
CA LEU A 27 12.19 -22.35 15.52
C LEU A 27 13.03 -21.07 15.48
N GLY A 28 14.19 -21.04 16.14
CA GLY A 28 15.13 -19.94 16.08
C GLY A 28 15.69 -19.71 14.67
N ALA A 29 16.02 -20.79 13.97
CA ALA A 29 16.46 -20.73 12.57
C ALA A 29 15.35 -20.19 11.65
N GLU A 30 14.12 -20.67 11.82
CA GLU A 30 12.98 -20.18 11.02
C GLU A 30 12.65 -18.71 11.33
N TRP A 31 12.74 -18.31 12.60
CA TRP A 31 12.62 -16.90 13.00
C TRP A 31 13.67 -16.02 12.32
N GLY A 32 14.92 -16.49 12.24
CA GLY A 32 15.99 -15.81 11.51
C GLY A 32 15.66 -15.56 10.04
N ARG A 33 15.09 -16.57 9.37
CA ARG A 33 14.64 -16.46 7.97
C ARG A 33 13.48 -15.48 7.81
N CYS A 34 12.44 -15.57 8.65
CA CYS A 34 11.32 -14.63 8.63
C CYS A 34 11.78 -13.20 8.90
N ARG A 35 12.69 -13.00 9.87
CA ARG A 35 13.29 -11.68 10.14
C ARG A 35 14.06 -11.14 8.94
N TRP A 36 14.78 -11.99 8.23
CA TRP A 36 15.46 -11.60 6.99
C TRP A 36 14.45 -11.18 5.92
N VAL A 37 13.38 -11.95 5.70
CA VAL A 37 12.31 -11.60 4.73
C VAL A 37 11.66 -10.26 5.08
N TRP A 38 11.37 -10.03 6.36
CA TRP A 38 10.84 -8.75 6.83
C TRP A 38 11.79 -7.59 6.50
N ASN A 39 13.09 -7.75 6.78
CA ASN A 39 14.09 -6.72 6.48
C ASN A 39 14.18 -6.43 4.98
N GLU A 40 14.08 -7.45 4.13
CA GLU A 40 14.07 -7.27 2.68
C GLU A 40 12.83 -6.51 2.21
N CYS A 41 11.66 -6.82 2.79
CA CYS A 41 10.44 -6.07 2.55
C CYS A 41 10.55 -4.59 2.96
N VAL A 42 11.14 -4.32 4.13
CA VAL A 42 11.44 -2.95 4.60
C VAL A 42 12.40 -2.25 3.64
N HIS A 43 13.47 -2.94 3.22
CA HIS A 43 14.48 -2.42 2.31
C HIS A 43 13.86 -1.99 0.98
N MET A 44 13.09 -2.88 0.36
CA MET A 44 12.40 -2.60 -0.90
C MET A 44 11.39 -1.48 -0.75
N SER A 45 10.58 -1.47 0.31
CA SER A 45 9.64 -0.39 0.58
C SER A 45 10.32 0.97 0.72
N ARG A 46 11.49 1.05 1.35
CA ARG A 46 12.24 2.30 1.53
C ARG A 46 12.81 2.83 0.21
N LYS A 47 13.12 1.93 -0.74
CA LYS A 47 13.66 2.29 -2.06
C LYS A 47 12.60 2.80 -3.04
N VAL A 48 11.37 2.27 -2.99
CA VAL A 48 10.37 2.56 -4.03
C VAL A 48 9.93 4.03 -4.07
N HIS A 49 9.64 4.67 -2.95
CA HIS A 49 9.18 6.07 -2.98
C HIS A 49 10.24 7.04 -3.51
N PRO A 50 11.51 7.01 -3.06
CA PRO A 50 12.59 7.78 -3.67
C PRO A 50 12.78 7.47 -5.17
N HIS A 51 12.72 6.19 -5.57
CA HIS A 51 12.80 5.79 -6.96
C HIS A 51 11.69 6.43 -7.79
N ASN A 52 10.43 6.27 -7.40
CA ASN A 52 9.27 6.82 -8.11
C ASN A 52 9.25 8.35 -8.13
N ARG A 53 9.90 8.99 -7.15
CA ARG A 53 10.09 10.43 -7.11
C ARG A 53 11.15 10.88 -8.12
N ALA A 54 12.24 10.15 -8.25
CA ALA A 54 13.33 10.44 -9.17
C ALA A 54 12.99 10.09 -10.62
N ASP A 55 12.26 9.01 -10.82
CA ASP A 55 11.83 8.49 -12.12
C ASP A 55 10.31 8.29 -12.14
N PRO A 56 9.55 9.34 -12.51
CA PRO A 56 8.10 9.30 -12.56
C PRO A 56 7.54 8.44 -13.71
N GLU A 57 8.36 8.09 -14.71
CA GLU A 57 7.94 7.32 -15.88
C GLU A 57 8.11 5.81 -15.64
N ALA A 58 9.20 5.39 -14.99
CA ALA A 58 9.42 3.99 -14.59
C ALA A 58 9.04 3.71 -13.14
N LYS A 59 7.76 3.92 -12.80
CA LYS A 59 7.24 3.68 -11.45
C LYS A 59 7.37 2.21 -11.06
N ARG A 60 7.85 1.98 -9.84
CA ARG A 60 7.90 0.68 -9.19
C ARG A 60 6.80 0.55 -8.14
N SER A 61 6.38 -0.67 -7.88
CA SER A 61 5.47 -1.01 -6.80
C SER A 61 6.17 -1.86 -5.75
N CYS A 62 5.67 -1.77 -4.52
CA CYS A 62 6.07 -2.63 -3.40
C CYS A 62 4.79 -3.18 -2.75
N GLY A 63 3.91 -3.76 -3.56
CA GLY A 63 2.70 -4.44 -3.10
C GLY A 63 2.99 -5.88 -2.63
N PRO A 64 2.01 -6.55 -2.00
CA PRO A 64 2.13 -7.94 -1.57
C PRO A 64 2.59 -8.88 -2.69
N ALA A 65 2.00 -8.74 -3.88
CA ALA A 65 2.34 -9.57 -5.03
C ALA A 65 3.79 -9.36 -5.52
N ASP A 66 4.31 -8.12 -5.44
CA ASP A 66 5.70 -7.83 -5.81
C ASP A 66 6.67 -8.42 -4.79
N LEU A 67 6.33 -8.31 -3.51
CA LEU A 67 7.11 -8.87 -2.40
C LEU A 67 7.12 -10.41 -2.42
N ASP A 68 6.00 -11.05 -2.78
CA ASP A 68 5.95 -12.52 -2.96
C ASP A 68 6.79 -12.99 -4.15
N LYS A 69 6.83 -12.22 -5.26
CA LYS A 69 7.75 -12.50 -6.37
C LYS A 69 9.21 -12.39 -5.94
N LEU A 70 9.55 -11.35 -5.18
CA LEU A 70 10.89 -11.18 -4.62
C LEU A 70 11.26 -12.32 -3.67
N LEU A 71 10.34 -12.76 -2.81
CA LEU A 71 10.54 -13.92 -1.94
C LEU A 71 10.81 -15.19 -2.76
N THR A 72 10.05 -15.39 -3.85
CA THR A 72 10.23 -16.54 -4.74
C THR A 72 11.61 -16.54 -5.38
N GLN A 73 12.06 -15.39 -5.90
CA GLN A 73 13.40 -15.22 -6.46
C GLN A 73 14.50 -15.42 -5.41
N ALA A 74 14.32 -14.84 -4.22
CA ALA A 74 15.25 -14.97 -3.10
C ALA A 74 15.43 -16.43 -2.67
N ARG A 75 14.33 -17.20 -2.58
CA ARG A 75 14.38 -18.66 -2.32
C ARG A 75 15.04 -19.43 -3.47
N GLY A 76 14.92 -18.95 -4.71
CA GLY A 76 15.63 -19.48 -5.87
C GLY A 76 17.15 -19.24 -5.84
N ALA A 77 17.60 -18.14 -5.23
CA ALA A 77 19.01 -17.78 -5.15
C ALA A 77 19.71 -18.27 -3.87
N MET A 78 19.00 -18.38 -2.75
CA MET A 78 19.58 -18.65 -1.43
C MET A 78 19.08 -19.98 -0.85
N THR A 79 19.97 -20.96 -0.76
CA THR A 79 19.70 -22.28 -0.16
C THR A 79 19.24 -22.16 1.29
N TRP A 80 19.92 -21.32 2.09
CA TRP A 80 19.57 -21.05 3.49
C TRP A 80 18.11 -20.62 3.69
N LEU A 81 17.58 -19.77 2.80
CA LEU A 81 16.19 -19.31 2.87
C LEU A 81 15.23 -20.41 2.39
N ARG A 82 15.62 -21.15 1.34
CA ARG A 82 14.84 -22.24 0.73
C ARG A 82 14.57 -23.40 1.69
N GLU A 83 15.57 -23.75 2.51
CA GLU A 83 15.49 -24.81 3.53
C GLU A 83 14.41 -24.54 4.59
N GLY A 84 14.05 -23.26 4.80
CA GLY A 84 12.96 -22.89 5.68
C GLY A 84 11.58 -23.08 5.08
N ALA A 85 10.58 -23.13 5.94
CA ALA A 85 9.19 -23.30 5.55
C ALA A 85 8.68 -22.09 4.75
N SER A 86 8.04 -22.33 3.61
CA SER A 86 7.53 -21.26 2.75
C SER A 86 6.35 -20.50 3.37
N VAL A 87 5.51 -21.19 4.14
CA VAL A 87 4.29 -20.63 4.75
C VAL A 87 4.59 -19.46 5.71
N PRO A 88 5.46 -19.58 6.74
CA PRO A 88 5.76 -18.46 7.64
C PRO A 88 6.50 -17.30 6.93
N GLN A 89 7.31 -17.60 5.90
CA GLN A 89 7.96 -16.57 5.08
C GLN A 89 6.93 -15.75 4.28
N GLN A 90 5.97 -16.41 3.63
CA GLN A 90 4.85 -15.72 2.96
C GLN A 90 3.96 -14.97 3.95
N GLN A 91 3.72 -15.54 5.14
CA GLN A 91 2.96 -14.86 6.18
C GLN A 91 3.67 -13.56 6.62
N THR A 92 4.99 -13.57 6.71
CA THR A 92 5.80 -12.37 6.99
C THR A 92 5.58 -11.28 5.94
N VAL A 93 5.52 -11.63 4.65
CA VAL A 93 5.21 -10.67 3.57
C VAL A 93 3.82 -10.07 3.75
N ARG A 94 2.82 -10.89 4.09
CA ARG A 94 1.44 -10.43 4.34
C ARG A 94 1.35 -9.52 5.56
N ASP A 95 2.02 -9.86 6.63
CA ASP A 95 2.06 -9.06 7.86
C ASP A 95 2.75 -7.72 7.63
N PHE A 96 3.84 -7.73 6.84
CA PHE A 96 4.50 -6.51 6.40
C PHE A 96 3.55 -5.64 5.57
N ALA A 97 2.87 -6.21 4.58
CA ALA A 97 1.90 -5.46 3.77
C ALA A 97 0.76 -4.86 4.61
N LYS A 98 0.22 -5.63 5.57
CA LYS A 98 -0.78 -5.14 6.53
C LYS A 98 -0.23 -4.00 7.39
N SER A 99 1.04 -4.06 7.79
CA SER A 99 1.68 -2.97 8.52
C SER A 99 1.79 -1.69 7.68
N ARG A 100 2.07 -1.82 6.37
CA ARG A 100 2.17 -0.71 5.42
C ARG A 100 0.84 -0.10 5.02
N ALA A 101 -0.27 -0.84 5.09
CA ALA A 101 -1.61 -0.33 4.80
C ALA A 101 -2.01 0.87 5.69
N LYS A 102 -1.32 1.07 6.83
CA LYS A 102 -1.51 2.22 7.72
C LYS A 102 -0.78 3.49 7.27
N ALA A 103 0.11 3.40 6.28
CA ALA A 103 0.82 4.55 5.75
C ALA A 103 -0.12 5.46 4.95
N LEU A 104 0.17 6.76 5.00
CA LEU A 104 -0.64 7.79 4.34
C LEU A 104 0.15 8.41 3.19
N ALA A 105 -0.49 8.62 2.05
CA ALA A 105 0.06 9.40 0.94
C ALA A 105 -0.76 10.67 0.78
N VAL A 106 -0.10 11.84 0.83
CA VAL A 106 -0.75 13.14 0.70
C VAL A 106 0.07 14.09 -0.14
N GLU A 107 -0.60 15.06 -0.76
CA GLU A 107 0.08 16.03 -1.60
C GLU A 107 1.09 16.88 -0.82
N GLY A 108 2.30 16.92 -1.35
CA GLY A 108 3.43 17.73 -0.94
C GLY A 108 3.30 19.21 -1.32
N PHE A 109 2.10 19.74 -1.57
CA PHE A 109 1.94 21.13 -1.97
C PHE A 109 2.44 22.10 -0.88
N ARG A 110 3.01 23.23 -1.31
CA ARG A 110 3.45 24.32 -0.45
C ARG A 110 2.35 25.40 -0.45
N PRO A 111 1.80 25.80 0.71
CA PRO A 111 0.72 26.79 0.77
C PRO A 111 1.07 28.14 0.12
N THR A 112 2.35 28.52 0.14
CA THR A 112 2.87 29.74 -0.49
C THR A 112 2.59 29.81 -1.99
N PHE A 113 2.48 28.66 -2.68
CA PHE A 113 2.09 28.60 -4.09
C PHE A 113 0.70 29.20 -4.34
N LEU A 114 -0.24 29.02 -3.40
CA LEU A 114 -1.60 29.55 -3.53
C LEU A 114 -1.67 31.03 -3.13
N GLY A 115 -0.72 31.51 -2.33
CA GLY A 115 -0.69 32.89 -1.80
C GLY A 115 -0.60 33.98 -2.86
N ARG A 116 -0.13 33.66 -4.08
CA ARG A 116 -0.06 34.60 -5.22
C ARG A 116 -1.16 34.39 -6.26
N THR A 117 -2.19 33.59 -5.94
CA THR A 117 -3.28 33.24 -6.86
C THR A 117 -4.62 33.78 -6.36
N THR A 118 -5.62 33.81 -7.23
CA THR A 118 -7.03 34.10 -6.85
C THR A 118 -7.61 33.08 -5.87
N MET A 119 -6.92 31.97 -5.61
CA MET A 119 -7.29 30.93 -4.66
C MET A 119 -6.71 31.13 -3.26
N ALA A 120 -5.88 32.16 -3.03
CA ALA A 120 -5.24 32.41 -1.74
C ALA A 120 -6.24 32.46 -0.58
N ARG A 121 -7.30 33.27 -0.73
CA ARG A 121 -8.35 33.44 0.28
C ARG A 121 -9.08 32.12 0.55
N LYS A 122 -9.53 31.43 -0.50
CA LYS A 122 -10.22 30.13 -0.38
C LYS A 122 -9.36 29.07 0.31
N ALA A 123 -8.07 29.04 0.03
CA ALA A 123 -7.14 28.10 0.65
C ALA A 123 -6.86 28.43 2.12
N ALA A 124 -6.80 29.72 2.46
CA ALA A 124 -6.68 30.19 3.84
C ALA A 124 -7.95 29.90 4.65
N ASP A 125 -9.12 30.21 4.10
CA ASP A 125 -10.43 29.94 4.72
C ASP A 125 -10.63 28.44 4.97
N ALA A 126 -10.18 27.59 4.04
CA ALA A 126 -10.22 26.14 4.19
C ALA A 126 -9.10 25.56 5.08
N ALA A 127 -8.21 26.40 5.62
CA ALA A 127 -7.12 26.03 6.53
C ALA A 127 -6.21 24.87 6.03
N ILE A 128 -6.07 24.69 4.71
CA ILE A 128 -5.47 23.47 4.12
C ILE A 128 -4.02 23.23 4.61
N GLY A 129 -3.26 24.31 4.81
CA GLY A 129 -1.91 24.23 5.37
C GLY A 129 -1.88 23.72 6.81
N ALA A 130 -2.79 24.20 7.66
CA ALA A 130 -2.91 23.77 9.05
C ALA A 130 -3.39 22.32 9.14
N THR A 131 -4.36 21.92 8.31
CA THR A 131 -4.84 20.52 8.24
C THR A 131 -3.71 19.56 7.87
N LYS A 132 -2.86 19.92 6.90
CA LYS A 132 -1.70 19.10 6.52
C LYS A 132 -0.69 18.98 7.67
N ALA A 133 -0.39 20.08 8.36
CA ALA A 133 0.52 20.07 9.50
C ALA A 133 0.00 19.18 10.63
N ALA A 134 -1.29 19.33 10.98
CA ALA A 134 -1.95 18.49 11.97
C ALA A 134 -1.94 17.01 11.57
N LEU A 135 -2.18 16.69 10.29
CA LEU A 135 -2.13 15.31 9.80
C LEU A 135 -0.74 14.68 9.97
N VAL A 136 0.32 15.41 9.59
CA VAL A 136 1.70 14.93 9.74
C VAL A 136 2.03 14.69 11.22
N GLU A 137 1.62 15.60 12.09
CA GLU A 137 1.85 15.48 13.53
C GLU A 137 1.07 14.30 14.15
N GLN A 138 -0.21 14.13 13.82
CA GLN A 138 -1.00 12.98 14.28
C GLN A 138 -0.44 11.67 13.73
N ALA A 139 -0.02 11.63 12.46
CA ALA A 139 0.60 10.45 11.90
C ALA A 139 1.89 10.06 12.65
N ARG A 140 2.74 11.05 12.97
CA ARG A 140 3.93 10.85 13.81
C ARG A 140 3.58 10.29 15.19
N LYS A 141 2.60 10.90 15.88
CA LYS A 141 2.12 10.46 17.20
C LYS A 141 1.62 9.00 17.20
N HIS A 142 1.00 8.57 16.10
CA HIS A 142 0.46 7.22 15.95
C HIS A 142 1.40 6.25 15.22
N GLY A 143 2.67 6.60 15.01
CA GLY A 143 3.66 5.74 14.35
C GLY A 143 3.31 5.41 12.89
N ARG A 144 2.58 6.29 12.20
CA ARG A 144 2.22 6.16 10.78
C ARG A 144 3.19 6.95 9.90
N THR A 145 3.67 6.32 8.85
CA THR A 145 4.49 7.00 7.83
C THR A 145 3.62 7.86 6.92
N VAL A 146 4.05 9.10 6.65
CA VAL A 146 3.41 10.00 5.68
C VAL A 146 4.34 10.20 4.49
N TYR A 147 3.86 9.87 3.29
CA TYR A 147 4.54 10.10 2.02
C TYR A 147 4.02 11.37 1.39
N LEU A 148 4.86 12.40 1.32
CA LEU A 148 4.57 13.63 0.59
C LEU A 148 4.85 13.41 -0.90
N VAL A 149 3.79 13.39 -1.70
CA VAL A 149 3.84 13.17 -3.15
C VAL A 149 3.82 14.50 -3.91
N ASN A 150 4.46 14.57 -5.08
CA ASN A 150 4.37 15.76 -5.92
C ASN A 150 2.91 16.01 -6.34
N PRO A 151 2.31 17.19 -6.08
CA PRO A 151 0.92 17.50 -6.47
C PRO A 151 0.73 17.66 -7.98
N ALA A 152 1.80 17.82 -8.76
CA ALA A 152 1.69 18.03 -10.20
C ALA A 152 0.93 16.89 -10.88
N HIS A 153 -0.14 17.23 -11.60
CA HIS A 153 -0.93 16.33 -12.45
C HIS A 153 -1.60 15.14 -11.74
N THR A 154 -1.70 15.15 -10.40
CA THR A 154 -2.37 14.09 -9.63
C THR A 154 -3.83 13.88 -10.03
N THR A 155 -4.50 14.96 -10.45
CA THR A 155 -5.91 14.94 -10.88
C THR A 155 -6.13 14.70 -12.37
N MET A 156 -5.06 14.45 -13.13
CA MET A 156 -5.08 14.25 -14.59
C MET A 156 -4.47 12.92 -15.03
N ASP A 157 -3.49 12.41 -14.28
CA ASP A 157 -2.88 11.11 -14.53
C ASP A 157 -3.86 9.98 -14.20
N CYS A 158 -3.84 8.92 -15.00
CA CYS A 158 -4.61 7.71 -14.73
C CYS A 158 -3.92 6.86 -13.66
N ALA A 159 -4.63 6.45 -12.61
CA ALA A 159 -4.09 5.56 -11.59
C ALA A 159 -3.81 4.13 -12.10
N HIS A 160 -4.47 3.72 -13.18
CA HIS A 160 -4.35 2.37 -13.73
C HIS A 160 -3.20 2.25 -14.74
N CYS A 161 -3.19 3.09 -15.78
CA CYS A 161 -2.19 3.02 -16.86
C CYS A 161 -1.12 4.13 -16.80
N GLY A 162 -1.24 5.09 -15.90
CA GLY A 162 -0.28 6.20 -15.77
C GLY A 162 -0.41 7.30 -16.84
N VAL A 163 -1.18 7.09 -17.91
CA VAL A 163 -1.35 8.07 -18.98
C VAL A 163 -2.01 9.35 -18.46
N ARG A 164 -1.45 10.49 -18.86
CA ARG A 164 -1.98 11.82 -18.55
C ARG A 164 -3.11 12.20 -19.50
N ALA A 165 -4.22 12.68 -18.94
CA ALA A 165 -5.28 13.28 -19.73
C ALA A 165 -4.76 14.50 -20.52
N LYS A 166 -5.02 14.50 -21.83
CA LYS A 166 -4.65 15.61 -22.73
C LYS A 166 -5.75 16.67 -22.86
N HIS A 167 -7.01 16.28 -22.61
CA HIS A 167 -8.14 17.20 -22.63
C HIS A 167 -8.24 17.97 -21.31
N ARG A 168 -8.87 19.14 -21.36
CA ARG A 168 -9.14 19.95 -20.16
C ARG A 168 -10.18 19.26 -19.30
N LEU A 169 -9.84 18.99 -18.04
CA LEU A 169 -10.75 18.44 -17.03
C LEU A 169 -11.27 19.57 -16.11
N PRO A 170 -12.42 20.20 -16.41
CA PRO A 170 -12.96 21.30 -15.62
C PRO A 170 -13.26 20.90 -14.18
N LEU A 171 -13.38 21.91 -13.31
CA LEU A 171 -13.71 21.72 -11.90
C LEU A 171 -15.12 21.19 -11.67
N SER A 172 -16.02 21.20 -12.65
CA SER A 172 -17.34 20.56 -12.55
C SER A 172 -17.29 19.06 -12.84
N GLU A 173 -16.25 18.59 -13.53
CA GLU A 173 -16.12 17.18 -13.89
C GLU A 173 -15.66 16.36 -12.67
N ARG A 174 -16.57 15.49 -12.21
CA ARG A 174 -16.40 14.66 -11.00
C ARG A 174 -16.06 13.21 -11.33
N ILE A 175 -16.32 12.77 -12.55
CA ILE A 175 -15.99 11.44 -13.03
C ILE A 175 -14.74 11.55 -13.91
N TYR A 176 -13.71 10.79 -13.59
CA TYR A 176 -12.52 10.66 -14.40
C TYR A 176 -12.67 9.43 -15.29
N THR A 177 -12.57 9.64 -16.61
CA THR A 177 -12.55 8.56 -17.59
C THR A 177 -11.25 8.63 -18.39
N CYS A 178 -10.45 7.58 -18.32
CA CYS A 178 -9.18 7.52 -19.04
C CYS A 178 -9.41 7.24 -20.52
N THR A 179 -8.97 8.14 -21.41
CA THR A 179 -9.07 7.95 -22.86
C THR A 179 -8.13 6.88 -23.42
N ALA A 180 -7.17 6.39 -22.63
CA ALA A 180 -6.21 5.38 -23.07
C ALA A 180 -6.59 3.95 -22.65
N CYS A 181 -7.04 3.75 -21.42
CA CYS A 181 -7.38 2.40 -20.91
C CYS A 181 -8.86 2.23 -20.53
N GLY A 182 -9.71 3.22 -20.76
CA GLY A 182 -11.16 3.14 -20.54
C GLY A 182 -11.62 3.11 -19.07
N VAL A 183 -10.70 3.07 -18.09
CA VAL A 183 -11.09 3.03 -16.68
C VAL A 183 -11.87 4.29 -16.30
N SER A 184 -12.99 4.09 -15.60
CA SER A 184 -13.82 5.16 -15.08
C SER A 184 -13.93 5.06 -13.57
N SER A 185 -13.79 6.20 -12.89
CA SER A 185 -13.96 6.29 -11.43
C SER A 185 -14.20 7.75 -11.01
N PRO A 186 -14.71 7.99 -9.79
CA PRO A 186 -14.69 9.34 -9.21
C PRO A 186 -13.28 9.94 -9.26
N ARG A 187 -13.17 11.19 -9.70
CA ARG A 187 -11.89 11.87 -9.98
C ARG A 187 -11.02 11.99 -8.74
N ASP A 188 -11.62 12.18 -7.57
CA ASP A 188 -10.95 12.19 -6.27
C ASP A 188 -10.37 10.81 -5.91
N LYS A 189 -11.11 9.72 -6.15
CA LYS A 189 -10.62 8.34 -5.95
C LYS A 189 -9.47 8.00 -6.91
N ASN A 190 -9.55 8.41 -8.18
CA ASN A 190 -8.43 8.28 -9.10
C ASN A 190 -7.20 9.04 -8.58
N SER A 191 -7.39 10.29 -8.17
CA SER A 191 -6.30 11.12 -7.63
C SER A 191 -5.65 10.48 -6.41
N ALA A 192 -6.45 9.98 -5.45
CA ALA A 192 -5.94 9.28 -4.27
C ALA A 192 -5.14 8.03 -4.65
N ARG A 193 -5.60 7.24 -5.64
CA ARG A 193 -4.85 6.08 -6.14
C ARG A 193 -3.56 6.48 -6.86
N VAL A 194 -3.55 7.57 -7.63
CA VAL A 194 -2.31 8.11 -8.23
C VAL A 194 -1.30 8.44 -7.14
N MET A 195 -1.72 9.05 -6.02
CA MET A 195 -0.84 9.36 -4.89
C MET A 195 -0.25 8.08 -4.27
N LEU A 196 -1.07 7.05 -4.07
CA LEU A 196 -0.63 5.75 -3.57
C LEU A 196 0.39 5.08 -4.50
N VAL A 197 0.14 5.07 -5.81
CA VAL A 197 1.06 4.53 -6.82
C VAL A 197 2.39 5.30 -6.82
N ARG A 198 2.35 6.64 -6.79
CA ARG A 198 3.56 7.46 -6.69
C ARG A 198 4.34 7.20 -5.40
N ALA A 199 3.65 6.96 -4.28
CA ALA A 199 4.25 6.57 -3.01
C ALA A 199 4.76 5.12 -2.96
N GLY A 200 4.56 4.32 -4.02
CA GLY A 200 4.89 2.89 -4.01
C GLY A 200 4.03 2.06 -3.07
N LEU A 201 2.89 2.60 -2.64
CA LEU A 201 1.88 1.95 -1.81
C LEU A 201 0.84 1.35 -2.75
N ASN A 202 1.18 0.27 -3.45
CA ASN A 202 0.24 -0.32 -4.40
C ASN A 202 -0.96 -0.93 -3.66
N PRO A 203 -2.21 -0.50 -3.91
CA PRO A 203 -3.39 -1.04 -3.23
C PRO A 203 -3.82 -2.43 -3.72
N VAL A 204 -3.04 -3.09 -4.60
CA VAL A 204 -3.39 -4.44 -5.08
C VAL A 204 -3.33 -5.43 -3.90
N GLY A 205 -4.51 -5.71 -3.34
CA GLY A 205 -4.79 -6.86 -2.49
C GLY A 205 -5.01 -6.60 -0.99
N VAL A 206 -5.92 -5.69 -0.62
CA VAL A 206 -6.75 -5.91 0.60
C VAL A 206 -8.22 -6.15 0.26
N ASP A 207 -8.64 -5.85 -0.97
CA ASP A 207 -9.91 -6.32 -1.49
C ASP A 207 -9.79 -7.81 -1.83
N ARG A 208 -10.54 -8.64 -1.10
CA ARG A 208 -10.80 -10.05 -1.42
C ARG A 208 -11.66 -10.17 -2.70
N GLY A 209 -11.22 -9.58 -3.80
CA GLY A 209 -11.73 -9.90 -5.12
C GLY A 209 -11.03 -11.16 -5.60
N ARG A 210 -11.75 -12.29 -5.61
CA ARG A 210 -11.34 -13.50 -6.35
C ARG A 210 -10.87 -13.05 -7.75
N PRO A 211 -9.67 -13.45 -8.23
CA PRO A 211 -9.32 -13.23 -9.62
C PRO A 211 -10.44 -13.76 -10.50
N GLN A 212 -10.90 -12.99 -11.49
CA GLN A 212 -11.86 -13.51 -12.45
C GLN A 212 -11.24 -14.77 -13.08
N ARG A 213 -11.97 -15.88 -13.00
CA ARG A 213 -11.62 -17.13 -13.65
C ARG A 213 -11.44 -16.82 -15.15
N PRO A 214 -10.37 -17.27 -15.80
CA PRO A 214 -10.25 -17.17 -17.26
C PRO A 214 -11.52 -17.75 -17.89
N PRO A 215 -12.09 -17.13 -18.93
CA PRO A 215 -13.19 -17.73 -19.67
C PRO A 215 -12.77 -19.14 -20.11
N ASP A 216 -13.67 -20.08 -19.89
CA ASP A 216 -13.42 -21.51 -19.89
C ASP A 216 -12.61 -21.98 -21.11
N VAL A 217 -11.57 -22.78 -20.85
CA VAL A 217 -11.04 -23.68 -21.85
C VAL A 217 -12.12 -24.73 -22.07
N ALA A 218 -12.66 -24.76 -23.27
CA ALA A 218 -13.69 -25.69 -23.70
C ALA A 218 -13.33 -27.13 -23.29
N ALA A 219 -14.32 -27.82 -22.72
CA ALA A 219 -14.26 -29.24 -22.46
C ALA A 219 -13.93 -29.99 -23.75
N ALA A 220 -12.87 -30.81 -23.68
CA ALA A 220 -12.65 -31.93 -24.58
C ALA A 220 -13.24 -33.19 -23.93
#